data_AF-A0A419A9D2-F1
#
_entry.id   AF-A0A419A9D2-F1
#
_cell.length_a   1.000
_cell.length_b   1.000
_cell.length_c   1.000
_cell.angle_alpha   90.00
_cell.angle_beta   90.00
_cell.angle_gamma   90.00
#
_symmetry.space_group_name_H-M   'P 1'
#
loop_
_entity.id
_entity.type
_entity.pdbx_description
1 polymer ?
#
loop_
_entity_poly.entity_id
_entity_poly.type
_entity_poly.pdbx_seq_one_letter_code
_entity_poly.pdbx_strand_id
1 'polypeptide(L)'
;MLVMTPEAKRLLRKERNRERDALRGRVGAGRFQALVRDLAALVRMTFESGATASIFGLEGPLRAGLRADFCLQGWGWLSADLMARDLLAEVFKRIGAERPDWYEGQPEWTIEAGTLIERTRCVRCHKPLTGEQRKYCSRICATSHHNHIARLREADEGAAADLAVNWL
;
A
#
# COMPACT_ATOMS: atom_id res chain seq x y z
N MET A 1 24.49 -12.47 9.49
CA MET A 1 24.00 -11.76 8.28
C MET A 1 25.00 -11.96 7.15
N LEU A 2 24.65 -12.72 6.12
CA LEU A 2 25.48 -12.82 4.91
C LEU A 2 25.42 -11.49 4.16
N VAL A 3 26.54 -10.76 4.11
CA VAL A 3 26.62 -9.49 3.37
C VAL A 3 26.87 -9.80 1.90
N MET A 4 25.90 -9.50 1.03
CA MET A 4 26.07 -9.68 -0.41
C MET A 4 27.15 -8.72 -0.97
N THR A 5 28.04 -9.26 -1.79
CA THR A 5 29.04 -8.46 -2.51
C THR A 5 28.37 -7.50 -3.50
N PRO A 6 28.96 -6.32 -3.80
CA PRO A 6 28.42 -5.38 -4.78
C PRO A 6 28.20 -6.00 -6.17
N GLU A 7 29.05 -6.94 -6.58
CA GLU A 7 28.93 -7.66 -7.86
C GLU A 7 27.72 -8.58 -7.88
N ALA A 8 27.48 -9.33 -6.79
CA ALA A 8 26.30 -10.18 -6.66
C ALA A 8 25.01 -9.34 -6.69
N LYS A 9 25.00 -8.16 -6.06
CA LYS A 9 23.86 -7.21 -6.17
C LYS A 9 23.63 -6.74 -7.60
N ARG A 10 24.69 -6.45 -8.37
CA ARG A 10 24.59 -6.05 -9.79
C ARG A 10 24.03 -7.18 -10.66
N LEU A 11 24.48 -8.42 -10.45
CA LEU A 11 23.99 -9.60 -11.18
C LEU A 11 22.51 -9.85 -10.91
N LEU A 12 22.07 -9.86 -9.64
CA LEU A 12 20.66 -10.01 -9.28
C LEU A 12 19.78 -8.91 -9.89
N ARG A 13 20.27 -7.66 -9.95
CA ARG A 13 19.55 -6.56 -10.59
C ARG A 13 19.39 -6.80 -12.10
N LYS A 14 20.43 -7.29 -12.75
CA LYS A 14 20.40 -7.62 -14.19
C LYS A 14 19.43 -8.75 -14.50
N GLU A 15 19.40 -9.77 -13.66
CA GLU A 15 18.47 -10.90 -13.77
C GLU A 15 17.01 -10.46 -13.59
N ARG A 16 16.70 -9.73 -12.51
CA ARG A 16 15.37 -9.13 -12.31
C ARG A 16 14.92 -8.25 -13.47
N ASN A 17 15.84 -7.48 -14.07
CA ASN A 17 15.49 -6.67 -15.24
C ASN A 17 15.14 -7.54 -16.45
N ARG A 18 15.88 -8.63 -16.70
CA ARG A 18 15.56 -9.59 -17.78
C ARG A 18 14.21 -10.25 -17.55
N GLU A 19 13.88 -10.65 -16.33
CA GLU A 19 12.57 -11.22 -16.00
C GLU A 19 11.45 -10.21 -16.26
N ARG A 20 11.62 -8.95 -15.84
CA ARG A 20 10.66 -7.88 -16.13
C ARG A 20 10.50 -7.64 -17.63
N ASP A 21 11.59 -7.60 -18.37
CA ASP A 21 11.55 -7.39 -19.83
C ASP A 21 10.91 -8.58 -20.54
N ALA A 22 11.13 -9.81 -20.08
CA ALA A 22 10.46 -11.01 -20.59
C ALA A 22 8.95 -10.96 -20.34
N LEU A 23 8.53 -10.56 -19.13
CA LEU A 23 7.12 -10.36 -18.80
C LEU A 23 6.50 -9.26 -19.69
N ARG A 24 7.18 -8.12 -19.87
CA ARG A 24 6.73 -7.03 -20.76
C ARG A 24 6.64 -7.48 -22.21
N GLY A 25 7.58 -8.31 -22.66
CA GLY A 25 7.59 -8.90 -24.00
C GLY A 25 6.31 -9.69 -24.31
N ARG A 26 5.73 -10.34 -23.30
CA ARG A 26 4.48 -11.11 -23.43
C ARG A 26 3.25 -10.24 -23.71
N VAL A 27 3.23 -8.99 -23.24
CA VAL A 27 2.18 -8.00 -23.58
C VAL A 27 2.46 -7.37 -24.96
N GLY A 28 3.72 -7.27 -25.34
CA GLY A 28 4.20 -6.54 -26.52
C GLY A 28 4.42 -5.07 -26.19
N ALA A 29 5.59 -4.53 -26.60
CA ALA A 29 5.99 -3.17 -26.25
C ALA A 29 4.99 -2.09 -26.71
N GLY A 30 4.43 -2.23 -27.91
CA GLY A 30 3.43 -1.30 -28.44
C GLY A 30 2.14 -1.29 -27.62
N ARG A 31 1.59 -2.47 -27.31
CA ARG A 31 0.39 -2.62 -26.47
C ARG A 31 0.64 -2.08 -25.06
N PHE A 32 1.81 -2.36 -24.48
CA PHE A 32 2.19 -1.83 -23.16
C PHE A 32 2.20 -0.30 -23.14
N GLN A 33 2.84 0.35 -24.12
CA GLN A 33 2.91 1.80 -24.19
C GLN A 33 1.53 2.44 -24.44
N ALA A 34 0.68 1.81 -25.25
CA ALA A 34 -0.70 2.24 -25.45
C ALA A 34 -1.49 2.19 -24.13
N LEU A 35 -1.43 1.06 -23.41
CA LEU A 35 -2.07 0.92 -22.09
C LEU A 35 -1.59 1.97 -21.09
N VAL A 36 -0.27 2.21 -21.01
CA VAL A 36 0.30 3.22 -20.11
C VAL A 36 -0.22 4.62 -20.45
N ARG A 37 -0.29 4.98 -21.75
CA ARG A 37 -0.82 6.27 -22.19
C ARG A 37 -2.29 6.43 -21.83
N ASP A 38 -3.10 5.42 -22.13
CA ASP A 38 -4.56 5.49 -21.98
C ASP A 38 -4.95 5.51 -20.49
N LEU A 39 -4.28 4.70 -19.66
CA LEU A 39 -4.46 4.72 -18.21
C LEU A 39 -3.96 6.01 -17.56
N ALA A 40 -2.86 6.58 -18.04
CA ALA A 40 -2.38 7.88 -17.55
C ALA A 40 -3.40 9.00 -17.83
N ALA A 41 -4.06 8.97 -19.00
CA ALA A 41 -5.13 9.92 -19.31
C ALA A 41 -6.35 9.72 -18.38
N LEU A 42 -6.76 8.48 -18.15
CA LEU A 42 -7.85 8.15 -17.22
C LEU A 42 -7.58 8.64 -15.79
N VAL A 43 -6.39 8.36 -15.26
CA VAL A 43 -6.00 8.76 -13.91
C VAL A 43 -5.98 10.29 -13.77
N ARG A 44 -5.41 11.01 -14.74
CA ARG A 44 -5.43 12.49 -14.73
C ARG A 44 -6.85 13.04 -14.77
N MET A 45 -7.66 12.58 -15.72
CA MET A 45 -9.04 13.03 -15.88
C MET A 45 -9.89 12.80 -14.61
N THR A 46 -9.74 11.65 -13.97
CA THR A 46 -10.50 11.29 -12.75
C THR A 46 -10.03 12.02 -11.51
N PHE A 47 -8.76 12.45 -11.47
CA PHE A 47 -8.25 13.32 -10.43
C PHE A 47 -8.70 14.78 -10.66
N GLU A 48 -8.54 15.30 -11.88
CA GLU A 48 -8.91 16.67 -12.26
C GLU A 48 -10.42 16.93 -12.14
N SER A 49 -11.26 15.91 -12.35
CA SER A 49 -12.71 16.01 -12.14
C SER A 49 -13.15 15.94 -10.67
N GLY A 50 -12.22 15.68 -9.74
CA GLY A 50 -12.52 15.49 -8.32
C GLY A 50 -13.21 14.16 -7.99
N ALA A 51 -13.33 13.23 -8.95
CA ALA A 51 -13.89 11.90 -8.70
C ALA A 51 -12.99 11.06 -7.76
N THR A 52 -11.71 11.39 -7.68
CA THR A 52 -10.78 10.82 -6.71
C THR A 52 -10.07 11.91 -5.91
N ALA A 53 -9.89 11.68 -4.62
CA ALA A 53 -9.23 12.63 -3.71
C ALA A 53 -7.69 12.68 -3.86
N SER A 54 -7.12 11.73 -4.61
CA SER A 54 -5.67 11.59 -4.81
C SER A 54 -5.40 11.01 -6.19
N ILE A 55 -4.25 11.35 -6.76
CA ILE A 55 -3.78 10.79 -8.04
C ILE A 55 -3.58 9.27 -7.98
N PHE A 56 -3.41 8.71 -6.78
CA PHE A 56 -3.32 7.27 -6.53
C PHE A 56 -4.69 6.61 -6.26
N GLY A 57 -5.79 7.36 -6.25
CA GLY A 57 -7.11 6.90 -5.83
C GLY A 57 -7.66 5.71 -6.63
N LEU A 58 -7.26 5.57 -7.89
CA LEU A 58 -7.66 4.44 -8.75
C LEU A 58 -6.67 3.26 -8.75
N GLU A 59 -5.56 3.32 -8.01
CA GLU A 59 -4.53 2.29 -8.07
C GLU A 59 -5.07 0.90 -7.75
N GLY A 60 -5.81 0.76 -6.64
CA GLY A 60 -6.38 -0.51 -6.18
C GLY A 60 -7.32 -1.14 -7.22
N PRO A 61 -8.40 -0.44 -7.62
CA PRO A 61 -9.34 -0.95 -8.62
C PRO A 61 -8.67 -1.27 -9.96
N LEU A 62 -7.79 -0.40 -10.47
CA LEU A 62 -7.09 -0.64 -11.74
C LEU A 62 -6.16 -1.84 -11.66
N ARG A 63 -5.41 -2.00 -10.57
CA ARG A 63 -4.52 -3.16 -10.39
C ARG A 63 -5.32 -4.46 -10.34
N ALA A 64 -6.44 -4.46 -9.61
CA ALA A 64 -7.33 -5.61 -9.53
C ALA A 64 -7.90 -5.99 -10.90
N GLY A 65 -8.39 -5.01 -11.66
CA GLY A 65 -8.93 -5.21 -13.01
C GLY A 65 -7.88 -5.72 -14.01
N LEU A 66 -6.71 -5.07 -14.06
CA LEU A 66 -5.60 -5.49 -14.94
C LEU A 66 -5.12 -6.89 -14.63
N ARG A 67 -4.97 -7.23 -13.35
CA ARG A 67 -4.58 -8.58 -12.93
C ARG A 67 -5.61 -9.62 -13.34
N ALA A 68 -6.90 -9.34 -13.15
CA ALA A 68 -7.98 -10.23 -13.58
C ALA A 68 -7.95 -10.45 -15.10
N ASP A 69 -7.79 -9.39 -15.88
CA ASP A 69 -7.67 -9.45 -17.34
C ASP A 69 -6.45 -10.28 -17.79
N PHE A 70 -5.29 -10.09 -17.17
CA PHE A 70 -4.11 -10.91 -17.46
C PHE A 70 -4.33 -12.39 -17.10
N CYS A 71 -4.96 -12.69 -15.96
CA CYS A 71 -5.30 -14.07 -15.60
C CYS A 71 -6.24 -14.72 -16.62
N LEU A 72 -7.24 -13.99 -17.12
CA LEU A 72 -8.14 -14.46 -18.18
C LEU A 72 -7.40 -14.70 -19.51
N GLN A 73 -6.32 -13.97 -19.76
CA GLN A 73 -5.40 -14.19 -20.88
C GLN A 73 -4.42 -15.35 -20.64
N GLY A 74 -4.58 -16.14 -19.58
CA GLY A 74 -3.77 -17.33 -19.29
C GLY A 74 -2.48 -17.05 -18.53
N TRP A 75 -2.34 -15.87 -17.90
CA TRP A 75 -1.20 -15.58 -17.04
C TRP A 75 -1.36 -16.26 -15.68
N GLY A 76 -0.26 -16.77 -15.13
CA GLY A 76 -0.24 -17.20 -13.74
C GLY A 76 -0.45 -15.99 -12.82
N TRP A 77 -1.16 -16.19 -11.70
CA TRP A 77 -1.55 -15.12 -10.76
C TRP A 77 -0.39 -14.18 -10.44
N LEU A 78 0.78 -14.72 -10.07
CA LEU A 78 1.93 -13.91 -9.65
C LEU A 78 2.48 -13.06 -10.80
N SER A 79 2.60 -13.64 -11.99
CA SER A 79 3.04 -12.91 -13.18
C SER A 79 2.06 -11.80 -13.58
N ALA A 80 0.76 -12.05 -13.45
CA ALA A 80 -0.30 -11.08 -13.72
C ALA A 80 -0.25 -9.90 -12.74
N ASP A 81 -0.12 -10.19 -11.44
CA ASP A 81 -0.03 -9.15 -10.42
C ASP A 81 1.24 -8.30 -10.56
N LEU A 82 2.39 -8.94 -10.80
CA LEU A 82 3.65 -8.26 -11.05
C LEU A 82 3.57 -7.35 -12.29
N MET A 83 2.96 -7.82 -13.37
CA MET A 83 2.77 -7.02 -14.58
C MET A 83 1.82 -5.84 -14.35
N ALA A 84 0.69 -6.05 -13.68
CA ALA A 84 -0.25 -4.99 -13.33
C ALA A 84 0.42 -3.90 -12.46
N ARG A 85 1.19 -4.31 -11.46
CA ARG A 85 1.99 -3.39 -10.62
C ARG A 85 2.99 -2.60 -11.44
N ASP A 86 3.77 -3.27 -12.29
CA ASP A 86 4.80 -2.63 -13.11
C ASP A 86 4.22 -1.67 -14.16
N LEU A 87 3.05 -2.01 -14.72
CA LEU A 87 2.31 -1.17 -15.66
C LEU A 87 1.81 0.10 -14.98
N LEU A 88 1.19 -0.01 -13.80
CA LEU A 88 0.77 1.15 -13.01
C LEU A 88 1.94 2.00 -12.54
N ALA A 89 3.08 1.40 -12.19
CA ALA A 89 4.28 2.15 -11.86
C ALA A 89 4.75 3.05 -13.01
N GLU A 90 4.71 2.56 -14.26
CA GLU A 90 5.02 3.39 -15.44
C GLU A 90 3.94 4.44 -15.72
N VAL A 91 2.67 4.14 -15.44
CA VAL A 91 1.57 5.14 -15.50
C VAL A 91 1.85 6.30 -14.55
N PHE A 92 2.13 6.02 -13.27
CA PHE A 92 2.41 7.04 -12.26
C PHE A 92 3.68 7.82 -12.57
N LYS A 93 4.73 7.13 -13.05
CA LYS A 93 5.94 7.80 -13.53
C LYS A 93 5.67 8.74 -14.70
N ARG A 94 4.86 8.33 -15.67
CA ARG A 94 4.50 9.14 -16.84
C ARG A 94 3.73 10.41 -16.47
N ILE A 95 2.92 10.35 -15.41
CA ILE A 95 2.18 11.53 -14.93
C ILE A 95 2.99 12.41 -13.98
N GLY A 96 4.22 12.02 -13.62
CA GLY A 96 5.06 12.74 -12.67
C GLY A 96 4.58 12.60 -11.22
N ALA A 97 3.83 11.54 -10.91
CA ALA A 97 3.39 11.28 -9.54
C ALA A 97 4.56 10.69 -8.73
N GLU A 98 4.88 11.36 -7.63
CA GLU A 98 5.83 10.87 -6.63
C GLU A 98 5.03 10.19 -5.52
N ARG A 99 5.44 8.97 -5.16
CA ARG A 99 4.83 8.29 -4.02
C ARG A 99 5.38 8.91 -2.74
N PRO A 100 4.51 9.20 -1.75
CA PRO A 100 5.00 9.55 -0.42
C PRO A 100 5.87 8.41 0.08
N ASP A 101 6.91 8.76 0.82
CA ASP A 101 7.66 7.76 1.54
C ASP A 101 6.77 7.09 2.62
N TRP A 102 7.28 6.01 3.23
CA TRP A 102 6.51 5.30 4.25
C TRP A 102 6.09 6.19 5.42
N TYR A 103 6.97 7.12 5.84
CA TYR A 103 6.70 8.04 6.94
C TYR A 103 5.64 9.06 6.54
N GLU A 104 5.73 9.62 5.34
CA GLU A 104 4.77 10.57 4.76
C GLU A 104 3.37 9.98 4.62
N GLY A 105 3.28 8.66 4.42
CA GLY A 105 2.00 7.94 4.39
C GLY A 105 1.37 7.67 5.76
N GLN A 106 2.07 7.96 6.87
CA GLN A 106 1.53 7.76 8.21
C GLN A 106 0.58 8.89 8.60
N PRO A 107 -0.51 8.62 9.32
CA PRO A 107 -1.35 9.66 9.92
C PRO A 107 -0.51 10.68 10.70
N GLU A 108 0.51 10.21 11.42
CA GLU A 108 1.44 11.01 12.21
C GLU A 108 2.18 12.08 11.41
N TRP A 109 2.42 11.88 10.11
CA TRP A 109 3.07 12.89 9.26
C TRP A 109 2.18 14.09 8.98
N THR A 110 0.88 13.85 8.82
CA THR A 110 -0.11 14.92 8.65
C THR A 110 -0.46 15.62 9.96
N ILE A 111 -0.01 15.09 11.10
CA ILE A 111 -0.25 15.65 12.43
C ILE A 111 0.98 16.45 12.82
N GLU A 112 0.92 17.78 12.69
CA GLU A 112 2.02 18.64 13.12
C GLU A 112 2.42 18.34 14.57
N ALA A 113 3.73 18.35 14.86
CA ALA A 113 4.25 18.10 16.18
C ALA A 113 3.70 19.15 17.18
N GLY A 114 2.81 18.70 18.07
CA GLY A 114 2.11 19.58 19.03
C GLY A 114 0.61 19.71 18.76
N THR A 115 0.11 19.29 17.59
CA THR A 115 -1.32 19.22 17.33
C THR A 115 -1.91 18.09 18.16
N LEU A 116 -2.68 18.49 19.17
CA LEU A 116 -3.46 17.55 19.97
C LEU A 116 -4.49 16.92 19.03
N ILE A 117 -4.31 15.64 18.69
CA ILE A 117 -5.34 14.89 17.97
C ILE A 117 -6.52 14.75 18.93
N GLU A 118 -7.52 15.62 18.78
CA GLU A 118 -8.76 15.53 19.53
C GLU A 118 -9.47 14.23 19.16
N ARG A 119 -9.36 13.24 20.04
CA ARG A 119 -10.14 12.03 19.92
C ARG A 119 -11.49 12.27 20.56
N THR A 120 -12.54 12.17 19.77
CA THR A 120 -13.93 12.21 20.27
C THR A 120 -14.39 10.85 20.80
N ARG A 121 -13.64 9.78 20.53
CA ARG A 121 -14.00 8.39 20.87
C ARG A 121 -12.83 7.61 21.46
N CYS A 122 -13.16 6.69 22.37
CA CYS A 122 -12.21 5.77 22.97
C CYS A 122 -11.57 4.86 21.91
N VAL A 123 -10.24 4.74 21.92
CA VAL A 123 -9.48 3.89 20.98
C VAL A 123 -9.85 2.40 21.06
N ARG A 124 -10.31 1.93 22.23
CA ARG A 124 -10.64 0.53 22.44
C ARG A 124 -12.10 0.20 22.17
N CYS A 125 -13.03 0.97 22.77
CA CYS A 125 -14.44 0.60 22.78
C CYS A 125 -15.32 1.58 21.99
N HIS A 126 -14.72 2.56 21.32
CA HIS A 126 -15.38 3.57 20.47
C HIS A 126 -16.50 4.41 21.11
N LYS A 127 -16.68 4.32 22.43
CA LYS A 127 -17.59 5.19 23.21
C LYS A 127 -17.11 6.64 23.16
N PRO A 128 -18.03 7.63 23.16
CA PRO A 128 -17.67 9.04 23.23
C PRO A 128 -16.80 9.33 24.45
N LEU A 129 -15.81 10.21 24.30
CA LEU A 129 -14.99 10.72 25.40
C LEU A 129 -15.63 11.97 25.96
N THR A 130 -15.81 12.04 27.29
CA THR A 130 -16.59 13.09 27.97
C THR A 130 -15.74 14.33 28.30
N GLY A 131 -14.78 14.69 27.44
CA GLY A 131 -13.97 15.91 27.55
C GLY A 131 -12.54 15.68 28.06
N GLU A 132 -12.35 15.43 29.36
CA GLU A 132 -11.00 15.36 29.97
C GLU A 132 -10.14 14.18 29.46
N GLN A 133 -10.79 13.17 28.87
CA GLN A 133 -10.16 11.94 28.43
C GLN A 133 -9.54 12.14 27.04
N ARG A 134 -8.22 11.92 26.91
CA ARG A 134 -7.50 12.11 25.63
C ARG A 134 -7.49 10.88 24.70
N LYS A 135 -7.67 9.66 25.24
CA LYS A 135 -7.47 8.41 24.46
C LYS A 135 -8.40 7.25 24.84
N TYR A 136 -8.74 7.10 26.12
CA TYR A 136 -9.55 5.98 26.63
C TYR A 136 -10.66 6.49 27.55
N CYS A 137 -11.85 5.89 27.47
CA CYS A 137 -12.99 6.27 28.31
C CYS A 137 -12.86 5.80 29.77
N SER A 138 -11.93 4.88 30.07
CA SER A 138 -11.70 4.36 31.41
C SER A 138 -10.30 3.75 31.54
N ARG A 139 -9.83 3.59 32.80
CA ARG A 139 -8.58 2.87 33.11
C ARG A 139 -8.61 1.42 32.63
N ILE A 140 -9.79 0.78 32.64
CA ILE A 140 -9.97 -0.59 32.14
C ILE A 140 -9.68 -0.64 30.63
N CYS A 141 -10.23 0.30 29.87
CA CYS A 141 -9.98 0.40 28.43
C CYS A 141 -8.50 0.67 28.12
N ALA A 142 -7.84 1.55 28.88
CA ALA A 142 -6.42 1.81 28.73
C ALA A 142 -5.57 0.56 29.02
N THR A 143 -5.77 -0.06 30.19
CA THR A 143 -5.01 -1.23 30.64
C THR A 143 -5.14 -2.38 29.66
N SER A 144 -6.37 -2.71 29.27
CA SER A 144 -6.55 -3.87 28.41
C SER A 144 -6.14 -3.59 26.95
N HIS A 145 -6.10 -2.32 26.50
CA HIS A 145 -5.47 -1.98 25.22
C HIS A 145 -3.94 -2.17 25.30
N HIS A 146 -3.29 -1.67 26.36
CA HIS A 146 -1.84 -1.88 26.54
C HIS A 146 -1.47 -3.36 26.67
N ASN A 147 -2.26 -4.16 27.39
CA ASN A 147 -2.04 -5.62 27.47
C ASN A 147 -2.16 -6.31 26.11
N HIS A 148 -3.08 -5.84 25.24
CA HIS A 148 -3.20 -6.37 23.88
C HIS A 148 -1.97 -6.01 23.04
N ILE A 149 -1.51 -4.76 23.08
CA ILE A 149 -0.29 -4.33 22.37
C ILE A 149 0.95 -5.09 22.89
N ALA A 150 1.05 -5.34 24.20
CA ALA A 150 2.13 -6.13 24.77
C ALA A 150 2.12 -7.57 24.23
N ARG A 151 0.95 -8.23 24.21
CA ARG A 151 0.80 -9.57 23.63
C ARG A 151 1.17 -9.62 22.15
N LEU A 152 0.78 -8.62 21.36
CA LEU A 152 1.17 -8.53 19.95
C LEU A 152 2.68 -8.40 19.76
N ARG A 153 3.38 -7.70 20.65
CA ARG A 153 4.84 -7.54 20.60
C ARG A 153 5.60 -8.81 21.02
N GLU A 154 5.00 -9.61 21.90
CA GLU A 154 5.59 -10.84 22.43
C GLU A 154 5.23 -12.09 21.59
N ALA A 155 4.22 -12.00 20.73
CA ALA A 155 3.79 -13.09 19.87
C ALA A 155 4.79 -13.37 18.74
N ASP A 156 4.94 -14.65 18.38
CA ASP A 156 5.61 -15.04 17.13
C ASP A 156 4.82 -14.56 15.89
N GLU A 157 5.43 -14.58 14.71
CA GLU A 157 4.79 -14.05 13.48
C GLU A 157 3.41 -14.68 13.19
N GLY A 158 3.22 -15.96 13.49
CA GLY A 158 1.95 -16.66 13.28
C GLY A 158 0.89 -16.21 14.29
N ALA A 159 1.24 -16.25 15.58
CA ALA A 159 0.36 -15.82 16.66
C ALA A 159 0.03 -14.32 16.59
N ALA A 160 0.96 -13.48 16.12
CA ALA A 160 0.75 -12.05 15.93
C ALA A 160 -0.27 -11.79 14.82
N ALA A 161 -0.19 -12.53 13.71
CA ALA A 161 -1.17 -12.43 12.62
C ALA A 161 -2.57 -12.87 13.09
N ASP A 162 -2.67 -13.98 13.82
CA ASP A 162 -3.95 -14.46 14.36
C ASP A 162 -4.56 -13.49 15.38
N LEU A 163 -3.74 -12.91 16.26
CA LEU A 163 -4.18 -11.90 17.22
C LEU A 163 -4.60 -10.59 16.55
N ALA A 164 -3.98 -10.22 15.42
CA ALA A 164 -4.33 -9.02 14.68
C ALA A 164 -5.64 -9.16 13.90
N VAL A 165 -5.91 -10.35 13.33
CA VAL A 165 -7.11 -10.62 12.52
C VAL A 165 -8.35 -10.84 13.39
N ASN A 166 -8.23 -11.56 14.51
CA ASN A 166 -9.36 -11.95 15.34
C ASN A 166 -9.76 -10.91 16.41
N TRP A 167 -9.29 -9.67 16.30
CA TRP A 167 -9.50 -8.62 17.31
C TRP A 167 -10.69 -7.68 17.01
N LEU A 168 -11.48 -7.97 15.97
CA LEU A 168 -12.74 -7.29 15.66
C LEU A 168 -13.93 -7.96 16.35
#